data_AF-A0AAD7KGX1-F1
#
_entry.id   AF-A0AAD7KGX1-F1
#
_cell.length_a   1.000
_cell.length_b   1.000
_cell.length_c   1.000
_cell.angle_alpha   90.00
_cell.angle_beta   90.00
_cell.angle_gamma   90.00
#
_symmetry.space_group_name_H-M   'P 1'
#
loop_
_entity.id
_entity.type
_entity.pdbx_description
1 polymer ?
#
loop_
_entity_poly.entity_id
_entity_poly.type
_entity_poly.pdbx_seq_one_letter_code
_entity_poly.pdbx_strand_id
1 'polypeptide(L)'
;AVRIEWAKTRARAMRWKEEVDLLEEEMRRTHAFHVWWAGWWRDRVGLRGLEEGPQLEGDTAYALRQMAVQTTLAEQCAKEWRHLPDLIRRGRAGELREEGVAVEGPVESDDDDRDEVDSDGEEEEPIPLLPRREVKGAYIDEVLAM
;
A
#
# COMPACT_ATOMS: atom_id res chain seq x y z
N ALA A 1 10.31 35.36 -17.19
CA ALA A 1 9.44 34.27 -17.70
C ALA A 1 10.09 32.89 -17.59
N VAL A 2 11.24 32.63 -18.25
CA VAL A 2 11.87 31.29 -18.30
C VAL A 2 12.17 30.65 -16.92
N ARG A 3 12.69 31.43 -15.95
CA ARG A 3 13.00 30.93 -14.60
C ARG A 3 11.76 30.46 -13.82
N ILE A 4 10.62 31.15 -14.00
CA ILE A 4 9.35 30.81 -13.35
C ILE A 4 8.83 29.50 -13.92
N GLU A 5 8.87 29.34 -15.24
CA GLU A 5 8.44 28.09 -15.88
C GLU A 5 9.36 26.92 -15.51
N TRP A 6 10.67 27.14 -15.40
CA TRP A 6 11.60 26.12 -14.89
C TRP A 6 11.32 25.73 -13.43
N ALA A 7 11.05 26.70 -12.56
CA ALA A 7 10.71 26.42 -11.17
C ALA A 7 9.42 25.59 -11.07
N LYS A 8 8.40 25.95 -11.85
CA LYS A 8 7.13 25.20 -11.91
C LYS A 8 7.32 23.78 -12.44
N THR A 9 8.10 23.58 -13.50
CA THR A 9 8.35 22.24 -14.06
C THR A 9 9.16 21.39 -13.09
N ARG A 10 10.18 21.97 -12.44
CA ARG A 10 10.98 21.29 -11.40
C ARG A 10 10.14 20.88 -10.18
N ALA A 11 9.29 21.77 -9.69
CA ALA A 11 8.38 21.47 -8.56
C ALA A 11 7.42 20.31 -8.90
N ARG A 12 6.88 20.28 -10.13
CA ARG A 12 6.07 19.14 -10.59
C ARG A 12 6.86 17.85 -10.66
N ALA A 13 8.09 17.89 -11.18
CA ALA A 13 8.96 16.71 -11.26
C ALA A 13 9.25 16.14 -9.85
N MET A 14 9.54 17.00 -8.87
CA MET A 14 9.75 16.57 -7.49
C MET A 14 8.50 15.93 -6.88
N ARG A 15 7.31 16.53 -7.07
CA ARG A 15 6.05 15.94 -6.58
C ARG A 15 5.78 14.58 -7.24
N TRP A 16 5.99 14.46 -8.55
CA TRP A 16 5.80 13.20 -9.26
C TRP A 16 6.71 12.09 -8.73
N LYS A 17 7.94 12.44 -8.35
CA LYS A 17 8.86 11.49 -7.72
C LYS A 17 8.32 10.97 -6.40
N GLU A 18 7.86 11.86 -5.52
CA GLU A 18 7.22 11.48 -4.25
C GLU A 18 5.98 10.58 -4.49
N GLU A 19 5.15 10.90 -5.47
CA GLU A 19 3.98 10.10 -5.82
C GLU A 19 4.36 8.69 -6.31
N VAL A 20 5.44 8.55 -7.08
CA VAL A 20 5.96 7.23 -7.51
C VAL A 20 6.47 6.42 -6.32
N ASP A 21 7.20 7.06 -5.39
CA ASP A 21 7.69 6.40 -4.18
C ASP A 21 6.53 5.91 -3.29
N LEU A 22 5.49 6.73 -3.13
CA LEU A 22 4.27 6.36 -2.41
C LEU A 22 3.51 5.21 -3.10
N LEU A 23 3.40 5.25 -4.43
CA LEU A 23 2.74 4.21 -5.19
C LEU A 23 3.44 2.84 -5.03
N GLU A 24 4.78 2.80 -5.08
CA GLU A 24 5.52 1.56 -4.86
C GLU A 24 5.25 0.97 -3.47
N GLU A 25 5.23 1.82 -2.45
CA GLU A 25 4.94 1.38 -1.08
C GLU A 25 3.49 0.90 -0.94
N GLU A 26 2.53 1.57 -1.58
CA GLU A 26 1.12 1.16 -1.54
C GLU A 26 0.87 -0.16 -2.27
N MET A 27 1.55 -0.38 -3.40
CA MET A 27 1.54 -1.68 -4.11
C MET A 27 2.05 -2.79 -3.19
N ARG A 28 3.19 -2.55 -2.52
CA ARG A 28 3.78 -3.50 -1.58
C ARG A 28 2.83 -3.80 -0.41
N ARG A 29 2.24 -2.76 0.19
CA ARG A 29 1.28 -2.89 1.31
C ARG A 29 0.02 -3.64 0.90
N THR A 30 -0.57 -3.29 -0.23
CA THR A 30 -1.78 -3.94 -0.75
C THR A 30 -1.55 -5.43 -0.97
N HIS A 31 -0.46 -5.79 -1.63
CA HIS A 31 -0.11 -7.21 -1.82
C HIS A 31 0.12 -7.92 -0.48
N ALA A 32 0.92 -7.32 0.42
CA ALA A 32 1.20 -7.89 1.73
C ALA A 32 -0.07 -8.07 2.59
N PHE A 33 -1.02 -7.13 2.49
CA PHE A 33 -2.31 -7.20 3.16
C PHE A 33 -3.10 -8.43 2.70
N HIS A 34 -3.25 -8.65 1.39
CA HIS A 34 -3.99 -9.80 0.87
C HIS A 34 -3.35 -11.14 1.28
N VAL A 35 -2.02 -11.24 1.22
CA VAL A 35 -1.28 -12.44 1.66
C VAL A 35 -1.51 -12.70 3.15
N TRP A 36 -1.34 -11.67 3.98
CA TRP A 36 -1.58 -11.78 5.42
C TRP A 36 -3.03 -12.15 5.73
N TRP A 37 -3.99 -11.53 5.05
CA TRP A 37 -5.41 -11.77 5.28
C TRP A 37 -5.84 -13.18 4.86
N ALA A 38 -5.28 -13.70 3.75
CA ALA A 38 -5.44 -15.11 3.39
C ALA A 38 -4.88 -16.05 4.47
N GLY A 39 -3.71 -15.74 5.03
CA GLY A 39 -3.12 -16.47 6.15
C GLY A 39 -4.01 -16.45 7.39
N TRP A 40 -4.57 -15.30 7.74
CA TRP A 40 -5.48 -15.16 8.86
C TRP A 40 -6.72 -16.06 8.73
N TRP A 41 -7.31 -16.17 7.53
CA TRP A 41 -8.42 -17.10 7.27
C TRP A 41 -8.00 -18.56 7.37
N ARG A 42 -6.78 -18.90 6.91
CA ARG A 42 -6.21 -20.25 7.03
C ARG A 42 -6.07 -20.68 8.49
N ASP A 43 -5.50 -19.84 9.33
CA ASP A 43 -5.28 -20.14 10.75
C ASP A 43 -6.61 -20.35 11.48
N ARG A 44 -7.65 -19.61 11.08
CA ARG A 44 -9.00 -19.73 11.63
C ARG A 44 -9.67 -21.06 11.31
N VAL A 45 -9.41 -21.63 10.13
CA VAL A 45 -9.85 -22.99 9.79
C VAL A 45 -9.17 -24.01 10.70
N GLY A 46 -7.86 -23.88 10.91
CA GLY A 46 -7.09 -24.79 11.76
C GLY A 46 -7.51 -24.78 13.23
N LEU A 47 -7.83 -23.61 13.79
CA LEU A 47 -8.26 -23.46 15.19
C LEU A 47 -9.67 -24.02 15.44
N ARG A 48 -10.59 -23.92 14.47
CA ARG A 48 -11.98 -24.34 14.65
C ARG A 48 -12.21 -25.83 14.44
N GLY A 49 -11.33 -26.55 13.72
CA GLY A 49 -11.42 -28.01 13.61
C GLY A 49 -11.38 -28.77 14.96
N LEU A 50 -11.09 -28.08 16.07
CA LEU A 50 -11.08 -28.58 17.44
C LEU A 50 -12.43 -28.42 18.18
N GLU A 51 -13.36 -27.61 17.66
CA GLU A 51 -14.70 -27.41 18.24
C GLU A 51 -15.72 -28.29 17.49
N GLU A 52 -16.56 -29.04 18.21
CA GLU A 52 -17.59 -29.89 17.59
C GLU A 52 -18.95 -29.16 17.56
N GLY A 53 -19.50 -28.94 16.36
CA GLY A 53 -20.85 -28.39 16.17
C GLY A 53 -21.29 -28.30 14.71
N PRO A 54 -22.59 -28.38 14.39
CA PRO A 54 -23.09 -28.32 13.00
C PRO A 54 -22.83 -26.97 12.29
N GLN A 55 -22.54 -25.90 13.03
CA GLN A 55 -22.17 -24.59 12.46
C GLN A 55 -20.74 -24.57 11.90
N LEU A 56 -19.90 -25.55 12.28
CA LEU A 56 -18.48 -25.58 11.95
C LEU A 56 -18.21 -25.76 10.45
N GLU A 57 -19.05 -26.55 9.79
CA GLU A 57 -18.92 -26.83 8.36
C GLU A 57 -19.12 -25.57 7.52
N GLY A 58 -20.16 -24.78 7.84
CA GLY A 58 -20.45 -23.50 7.18
C GLY A 58 -19.36 -22.46 7.41
N ASP A 59 -18.90 -22.33 8.65
CA ASP A 59 -17.83 -21.39 9.01
C ASP A 59 -16.49 -21.76 8.34
N THR A 60 -16.18 -23.06 8.26
CA THR A 60 -15.01 -23.58 7.56
C THR A 60 -15.11 -23.32 6.06
N ALA A 61 -16.24 -23.64 5.44
CA ALA A 61 -16.47 -23.39 4.02
C ALA A 61 -16.36 -21.90 3.68
N TYR A 62 -16.89 -21.03 4.55
CA TYR A 62 -16.76 -19.58 4.38
C TYR A 62 -15.31 -19.11 4.51
N ALA A 63 -14.58 -19.54 5.54
CA ALA A 63 -13.18 -19.17 5.74
C ALA A 63 -12.29 -19.63 4.58
N LEU A 64 -12.49 -20.84 4.06
CA LEU A 64 -11.79 -21.35 2.87
C LEU A 64 -12.10 -20.51 1.63
N ARG A 65 -13.37 -20.11 1.44
CA ARG A 65 -13.75 -19.20 0.36
C ARG A 65 -13.05 -17.85 0.50
N GLN A 66 -13.02 -17.27 1.71
CA GLN A 66 -12.36 -15.99 1.96
C GLN A 66 -10.86 -16.08 1.69
N MET A 67 -10.19 -17.14 2.17
CA MET A 67 -8.79 -17.40 1.85
C MET A 67 -8.57 -17.42 0.33
N ALA A 68 -9.39 -18.15 -0.43
CA ALA A 68 -9.27 -18.23 -1.89
C ALA A 68 -9.43 -16.87 -2.58
N VAL A 69 -10.41 -16.06 -2.14
CA VAL A 69 -10.60 -14.69 -2.65
C VAL A 69 -9.36 -13.85 -2.41
N GLN A 70 -8.81 -13.87 -1.19
CA GLN A 70 -7.65 -13.05 -0.84
C GLN A 70 -6.39 -13.48 -1.58
N THR A 71 -6.15 -14.79 -1.71
CA THR A 71 -5.06 -15.31 -2.54
C THR A 71 -5.19 -14.86 -4.00
N THR A 72 -6.40 -14.93 -4.56
CA THR A 72 -6.66 -14.49 -5.93
C THR A 72 -6.36 -13.00 -6.11
N LEU A 73 -6.76 -12.15 -5.16
CA LEU A 73 -6.49 -10.71 -5.20
C LEU A 73 -4.98 -10.44 -5.14
N ALA A 74 -4.23 -11.13 -4.27
CA ALA A 74 -2.78 -11.02 -4.21
C ALA A 74 -2.12 -11.38 -5.56
N GLU A 75 -2.54 -12.50 -6.16
CA GLU A 75 -2.04 -12.94 -7.47
C GLU A 75 -2.38 -11.94 -8.59
N GLN A 76 -3.59 -11.38 -8.58
CA GLN A 76 -4.00 -10.36 -9.54
C GLN A 76 -3.17 -9.09 -9.40
N CYS A 77 -2.98 -8.59 -8.17
CA CYS A 77 -2.09 -7.47 -7.89
C CYS A 77 -0.67 -7.72 -8.44
N ALA A 78 -0.07 -8.86 -8.09
CA ALA A 78 1.26 -9.23 -8.57
C ALA A 78 1.34 -9.31 -10.10
N LYS A 79 0.31 -9.87 -10.74
CA LYS A 79 0.22 -9.99 -12.19
C LYS A 79 0.10 -8.63 -12.88
N GLU A 80 -0.80 -7.77 -12.43
CA GLU A 80 -1.01 -6.45 -13.03
C GLU A 80 0.23 -5.56 -12.85
N TRP A 81 0.93 -5.71 -11.72
CA TRP A 81 2.08 -4.89 -11.38
C TRP A 81 3.43 -5.43 -11.86
N ARG A 82 3.48 -6.59 -12.51
CA ARG A 82 4.72 -7.29 -12.87
C ARG A 82 5.76 -6.46 -13.64
N HIS A 83 5.33 -5.44 -14.39
CA HIS A 83 6.21 -4.60 -15.22
C HIS A 83 6.54 -3.24 -14.58
N LEU A 84 5.80 -2.83 -13.55
CA LEU A 84 5.93 -1.51 -12.94
C LEU A 84 7.32 -1.30 -12.30
N PRO A 85 7.88 -2.25 -11.52
CA PRO A 85 9.22 -2.07 -10.93
C PRO A 85 10.30 -1.80 -11.97
N ASP A 86 10.21 -2.45 -13.13
CA ASP A 86 11.14 -2.25 -14.24
C ASP A 86 10.98 -0.88 -14.90
N LEU A 87 9.75 -0.42 -15.08
CA LEU A 87 9.45 0.91 -15.61
C LEU A 87 9.94 2.01 -14.66
N ILE A 88 9.68 1.87 -13.37
CA ILE A 88 10.11 2.83 -12.34
C ILE A 88 11.63 2.89 -12.27
N ARG A 89 12.31 1.73 -12.29
CA ARG A 89 13.77 1.65 -12.33
C ARG A 89 14.36 2.38 -13.56
N ARG A 90 13.75 2.22 -14.73
CA ARG A 90 14.18 2.91 -15.96
C ARG A 90 13.95 4.42 -15.87
N GLY A 91 12.82 4.86 -15.30
CA GLY A 91 12.52 6.28 -15.05
C GLY A 91 13.57 6.92 -14.16
N ARG A 92 13.87 6.30 -13.01
CA ARG A 92 14.91 6.76 -12.08
C ARG A 92 16.32 6.76 -12.69
N ALA A 93 16.65 5.78 -13.52
CA ALA A 93 17.93 5.77 -14.24
C ALA A 93 18.07 6.93 -15.25
N GLY A 94 16.96 7.43 -15.78
CA GLY A 94 16.91 8.64 -16.59
C GLY A 94 17.20 9.91 -15.77
N GLU A 95 16.71 9.98 -14.53
CA GLU A 95 16.91 11.12 -13.62
C GLU A 95 18.38 11.31 -13.21
N LEU A 96 19.10 10.23 -12.92
CA LEU A 96 20.52 10.27 -12.52
C LEU A 96 21.46 10.86 -13.58
N ARG A 97 21.03 10.91 -14.86
CA ARG A 97 21.79 11.59 -15.93
C ARG A 97 21.67 13.11 -15.88
N GLU A 98 20.66 13.65 -15.20
CA GLU A 98 20.42 15.10 -15.12
C GLU A 98 20.89 15.74 -13.79
N GLU A 99 21.16 14.96 -12.75
CA GLU A 99 21.54 15.45 -11.40
C GLU A 99 22.97 16.05 -11.29
N GLY A 100 23.71 16.18 -12.39
CA GLY A 100 25.07 16.76 -12.40
C GLY A 100 25.16 18.29 -12.26
N VAL A 101 24.05 19.01 -12.02
CA VAL A 101 24.05 20.48 -11.93
C VAL A 101 23.40 20.93 -10.63
N ALA A 102 24.23 21.06 -9.59
CA ALA A 102 23.87 21.71 -8.34
C ALA A 102 23.61 23.20 -8.58
N VAL A 103 22.35 23.62 -8.48
CA VAL A 103 21.98 25.04 -8.34
C VAL A 103 21.29 25.19 -7.01
N GLU A 104 22.05 25.69 -6.03
CA GLU A 104 21.53 26.27 -4.80
C GLU A 104 20.69 27.51 -5.16
N GLY A 105 19.44 27.53 -4.70
CA GLY A 105 18.54 28.66 -4.82
C GLY A 105 17.81 28.88 -3.49
N PRO A 106 17.41 30.13 -3.19
CA PRO A 106 17.04 30.54 -1.83
C PRO A 106 15.77 29.86 -1.33
N VAL A 107 15.78 29.51 -0.04
CA VAL A 107 14.60 29.10 0.72
C VAL A 107 13.78 30.35 1.01
N GLU A 108 12.61 30.49 0.36
CA GLU A 108 11.58 31.44 0.77
C GLU A 108 10.43 30.66 1.42
N SER A 109 10.24 30.95 2.71
CA SER A 109 9.04 30.67 3.49
C SER A 109 7.92 31.58 3.02
N ASP A 110 6.71 31.07 2.83
CA ASP A 110 5.47 31.86 2.92
C ASP A 110 4.28 30.93 3.26
N ASP A 111 3.86 31.06 4.51
CA ASP A 111 2.52 31.08 5.11
C ASP A 111 1.33 30.28 4.51
N ASP A 112 0.85 29.39 5.38
CA ASP A 112 -0.52 29.03 5.78
C ASP A 112 -1.71 29.64 5.01
N ASP A 113 -2.54 28.77 4.41
CA ASP A 113 -3.99 28.94 4.32
C ASP A 113 -4.62 27.54 4.23
N ARG A 114 -5.07 27.02 5.37
CA ARG A 114 -5.85 25.78 5.47
C ARG A 114 -7.34 26.10 5.36
N ASP A 115 -7.94 25.71 4.24
CA ASP A 115 -9.40 25.68 4.12
C ASP A 115 -9.97 24.49 4.92
N GLU A 116 -10.83 24.80 5.90
CA GLU A 116 -11.67 23.85 6.62
C GLU A 116 -12.69 23.22 5.65
N VAL A 117 -12.63 21.90 5.48
CA VAL A 117 -13.66 21.12 4.79
C VAL A 117 -14.60 20.54 5.84
N ASP A 118 -15.81 21.09 5.90
CA ASP A 118 -16.95 20.49 6.60
C ASP A 118 -17.40 19.26 5.80
N SER A 119 -17.12 18.08 6.34
CA SER A 119 -17.55 16.80 5.78
C SER A 119 -18.78 16.32 6.54
N ASP A 120 -19.97 16.59 6.00
CA ASP A 120 -21.22 15.99 6.46
C ASP A 120 -21.09 14.46 6.40
N GLY A 121 -21.14 13.84 7.58
CA GLY A 121 -20.97 12.41 7.77
C GLY A 121 -22.19 11.64 7.28
N GLU A 122 -22.03 10.90 6.20
CA GLU A 122 -22.85 9.72 5.95
C GLU A 122 -22.32 8.58 6.82
N GLU A 123 -23.17 8.06 7.70
CA GLU A 123 -22.89 6.93 8.59
C GLU A 123 -22.61 5.66 7.78
N GLU A 124 -21.34 5.38 7.49
CA GLU A 124 -20.91 4.05 7.06
C GLU A 124 -20.98 3.09 8.25
N GLU A 125 -21.73 1.99 8.11
CA GLU A 125 -21.79 0.92 9.10
C GLU A 125 -20.36 0.43 9.43
N PRO A 126 -20.02 0.25 10.71
CA PRO A 126 -18.65 -0.02 11.11
C PRO A 126 -18.21 -1.38 10.59
N ILE A 127 -17.18 -1.37 9.74
CA ILE A 127 -16.40 -2.55 9.41
C ILE A 127 -16.04 -3.21 10.75
N PRO A 128 -16.35 -4.51 10.96
CA PRO A 128 -16.02 -5.20 12.21
C PRO A 128 -14.55 -4.95 12.51
N LEU A 129 -14.28 -4.26 13.63
CA LEU A 129 -12.93 -3.90 14.03
C LEU A 129 -12.09 -5.18 14.02
N LEU A 130 -11.19 -5.26 13.04
CA LEU A 130 -10.12 -6.23 13.07
C LEU A 130 -9.46 -6.08 14.43
N PRO A 131 -9.19 -7.17 15.17
CA PRO A 131 -8.53 -7.08 16.46
C PRO A 131 -7.31 -6.18 16.30
N ARG A 132 -7.37 -5.02 16.98
CA ARG A 132 -6.34 -3.99 16.91
C ARG A 132 -5.04 -4.70 17.23
N ARG A 133 -4.11 -4.66 16.28
CA ARG A 133 -2.84 -5.37 16.28
C ARG A 133 -2.15 -5.27 17.64
N GLU A 134 -2.35 -6.26 18.52
CA GLU A 134 -1.36 -6.57 19.55
C GLU A 134 -0.22 -7.28 18.81
N VAL A 135 0.66 -6.47 18.22
CA VAL A 135 1.98 -6.95 17.80
C VAL A 135 2.73 -7.37 19.06
N LYS A 136 2.54 -8.61 19.50
CA LYS A 136 3.62 -9.33 20.19
C LYS A 136 4.66 -9.60 19.12
N GLY A 137 5.70 -8.77 19.13
CA GLY A 137 6.76 -8.78 18.13
C GLY A 137 7.38 -10.16 17.98
N ALA A 138 7.23 -10.75 16.79
CA ALA A 138 8.07 -11.82 16.25
C ALA A 138 7.56 -12.26 14.86
N TYR A 139 7.57 -11.39 13.83
CA TYR A 139 7.55 -11.86 12.42
C TYR A 139 7.76 -10.72 11.41
N ILE A 140 9.00 -10.23 11.22
CA ILE A 140 9.32 -9.38 10.05
C ILE A 140 10.61 -9.81 9.31
N ASP A 141 11.37 -10.82 9.76
CA ASP A 141 12.69 -11.09 9.15
C ASP A 141 12.73 -12.19 8.08
N GLU A 142 11.61 -12.79 7.64
CA GLU A 142 11.67 -13.95 6.72
C GLU A 142 10.88 -13.84 5.40
N VAL A 143 10.24 -12.70 5.09
CA VAL A 143 9.43 -12.56 3.86
C VAL A 143 10.16 -11.80 2.74
N LEU A 144 11.48 -11.63 2.85
CA LEU A 144 12.33 -10.99 1.81
C LEU A 144 13.38 -11.93 1.21
N ALA A 145 13.10 -13.24 1.12
CA ALA A 145 14.04 -14.23 0.56
C ALA A 145 13.49 -15.13 -0.57
N MET A 146 12.36 -14.80 -1.21
CA MET A 146 11.89 -15.44 -2.45
C MET A 146 11.23 -14.42 -3.37
#